data_AF-A0A975PXP1-F1
#
_entry.id   AF-A0A975PXP1-F1
#
_cell.length_a   1.000
_cell.length_b   1.000
_cell.length_c   1.000
_cell.angle_alpha   90.00
_cell.angle_beta   90.00
_cell.angle_gamma   90.00
#
_symmetry.space_group_name_H-M   'P 1'
#
loop_
_entity.id
_entity.type
_entity.pdbx_description
1 polymer ?
#
loop_
_entity_poly.entity_id
_entity_poly.type
_entity_poly.pdbx_seq_one_letter_code
_entity_poly.pdbx_strand_id
1 'polypeptide(L)'
;MSYLVTVPDTVATAATDLARIGSTLSAANVAAAVPTTGVAAAGADEVSAAIAALFSAHAQAYQSLSVQVEGFHTRFVQALARAGGAYAAAEAANAAPLQAVPPEVLAVINTPTQALFGRPLIGDGANGTAPGQAGGAGGLLYGNGGNGAAGVNPGVAGGAGGAAGLIGNGGAGGTGGASAAGGVGGRGGWLFGNGGIGGTGGSSVTMGSDGGLGGAGGAAGLFGFGGPGGAGGAGADLVFRSGSSGGAGGAGGQGGLLLGGGGSGGAGGTSGAGGAATPFGGIGGAGGAAGLLGAGGAGGVGGDALGPLGEAGGNGGAGGTGGWLYGDGGAGGSGGNGSTDLLGEIFPGAGGAGGAGGDAGLIGNGGSAGAGGTGGSSRELGVTGADGGLGGSGGSGGWLYGSGGSGAAGGAGGAGAGGGGAGGGGGGGGDARLIGNGGSGGSGGAGGTGELGTPDGTGGAGGAGGTGGSLLGAPGGTGLPG
;
A
#
# COMPACT_ATOMS: atom_id res chain seq x y z
N MET A 1 -33.40 1.62 -11.20
CA MET A 1 -33.01 1.19 -9.84
C MET A 1 -31.51 1.40 -9.73
N SER A 2 -31.05 2.21 -8.77
CA SER A 2 -29.61 2.40 -8.53
C SER A 2 -29.08 1.17 -7.80
N TYR A 3 -28.18 0.42 -8.45
CA TYR A 3 -27.49 -0.67 -7.78
C TYR A 3 -26.40 -0.09 -6.87
N LEU A 4 -26.47 -0.45 -5.58
CA LEU A 4 -25.45 -0.13 -4.60
C LEU A 4 -24.50 -1.33 -4.52
N VAL A 5 -23.24 -1.15 -4.91
CA VAL A 5 -22.17 -2.16 -4.75
C VAL A 5 -21.27 -1.68 -3.62
N THR A 6 -21.26 -2.41 -2.50
CA THR A 6 -20.39 -2.15 -1.35
C THR A 6 -19.48 -3.35 -1.15
N VAL A 7 -18.20 -3.13 -0.86
CA VAL A 7 -17.30 -4.19 -0.39
C VAL A 7 -17.17 -4.02 1.13
N PRO A 8 -17.82 -4.85 1.96
CA PRO A 8 -17.85 -4.66 3.41
C PRO A 8 -16.46 -4.53 4.03
N ASP A 9 -15.50 -5.30 3.53
CA ASP A 9 -14.10 -5.27 3.98
C ASP A 9 -13.41 -3.93 3.69
N THR A 10 -13.68 -3.30 2.54
CA THR A 10 -13.10 -1.97 2.23
C THR A 10 -13.65 -0.88 3.14
N VAL A 11 -14.92 -0.98 3.54
CA VAL A 11 -15.55 -0.05 4.47
C VAL A 11 -14.98 -0.22 5.88
N ALA A 12 -14.64 -1.45 6.28
CA ALA A 12 -13.97 -1.75 7.54
C ALA A 12 -12.53 -1.22 7.57
N THR A 13 -11.78 -1.39 6.49
CA THR A 13 -10.42 -0.82 6.35
C THR A 13 -10.46 0.72 6.40
N ALA A 14 -11.36 1.35 5.64
CA ALA A 14 -11.52 2.80 5.64
C ALA A 14 -11.91 3.36 7.03
N ALA A 15 -12.76 2.67 7.79
CA ALA A 15 -13.09 3.05 9.16
C ALA A 15 -11.88 3.00 10.09
N THR A 16 -10.98 2.02 9.88
CA THR A 16 -9.73 1.87 10.63
C THR A 16 -8.75 2.99 10.30
N ASP A 17 -8.60 3.33 9.02
CA ASP A 17 -7.75 4.44 8.58
C ASP A 17 -8.25 5.80 9.10
N LEU A 18 -9.56 6.03 9.05
CA LEU A 18 -10.17 7.23 9.62
C LEU A 18 -9.99 7.31 11.15
N ALA A 19 -10.07 6.18 11.86
CA ALA A 19 -9.75 6.16 13.30
C ALA A 19 -8.29 6.58 13.56
N ARG A 20 -7.36 6.14 12.69
CA ARG A 20 -5.94 6.52 12.75
C ARG A 20 -5.71 8.00 12.46
N ILE A 21 -6.43 8.59 11.50
CA ILE A 21 -6.40 10.03 11.23
C ILE A 21 -6.96 10.83 12.40
N GLY A 22 -8.03 10.32 13.04
CA GLY A 22 -8.61 10.95 14.22
C GLY A 22 -7.61 11.03 15.38
N SER A 23 -6.86 9.95 15.63
CA SER A 23 -5.87 9.92 16.71
C SER A 23 -4.64 10.79 16.42
N THR A 24 -4.16 10.85 15.17
CA THR A 24 -3.04 11.73 14.78
C THR A 24 -3.42 13.20 14.89
N LEU A 25 -4.63 13.57 14.46
CA LEU A 25 -5.12 14.95 14.57
C LEU A 25 -5.34 15.37 16.02
N SER A 26 -5.87 14.47 16.86
CA SER A 26 -6.02 14.70 18.31
C SER A 26 -4.66 14.94 18.98
N ALA A 27 -3.67 14.09 18.68
CA ALA A 27 -2.30 14.26 19.20
C ALA A 27 -1.64 15.57 18.75
N ALA A 28 -1.81 15.95 17.47
CA ALA A 28 -1.29 17.21 16.94
C ALA A 28 -1.95 18.44 17.58
N ASN A 29 -3.27 18.42 17.78
CA ASN A 29 -3.99 19.50 18.43
C ASN A 29 -3.62 19.65 19.91
N VAL A 30 -3.35 18.54 20.62
CA VAL A 30 -2.83 18.55 21.99
C VAL A 30 -1.40 19.11 22.04
N ALA A 31 -0.51 18.68 21.14
CA ALA A 31 0.86 19.18 21.07
C ALA A 31 0.93 20.68 20.77
N ALA A 32 0.02 21.18 19.92
CA ALA A 32 -0.04 22.60 19.56
C ALA A 32 -0.72 23.48 20.61
N ALA A 33 -1.46 22.92 21.59
CA ALA A 33 -2.28 23.70 22.52
C ALA A 33 -1.47 24.68 23.38
N VAL A 34 -0.39 24.22 24.00
CA VAL A 34 0.46 25.05 24.87
C VAL A 34 1.19 26.16 24.10
N PRO A 35 1.92 25.89 23.00
CA PRO A 35 2.66 26.94 22.29
C PRO A 35 1.75 27.98 21.60
N THR A 36 0.49 27.65 21.29
CA THR A 36 -0.43 28.57 20.59
C THR A 36 -1.33 29.39 21.51
N THR A 37 -1.58 28.91 22.75
CA THR A 37 -2.38 29.65 23.74
C THR A 37 -1.53 30.51 24.68
N GLY A 38 -0.22 30.27 24.72
CA GLY A 38 0.77 31.00 25.53
C GLY A 38 1.59 32.03 24.75
N VAL A 39 1.03 32.68 23.73
CA VAL A 39 1.77 33.67 22.92
C VAL A 39 2.12 34.89 23.79
N ALA A 40 3.41 35.19 23.92
CA ALA A 40 3.90 36.35 24.64
C ALA A 40 3.89 37.61 23.75
N ALA A 41 3.65 38.78 24.34
CA ALA A 41 3.77 40.05 23.64
C ALA A 41 5.24 40.29 23.23
N ALA A 42 5.46 40.70 21.98
CA ALA A 42 6.79 40.96 21.43
C ALA A 42 7.46 42.23 22.00
N GLY A 43 6.65 43.13 22.57
CA GLY A 43 7.07 44.38 23.20
C GLY A 43 6.17 44.75 24.38
N ALA A 44 6.59 45.73 25.18
CA ALA A 44 5.84 46.21 26.35
C ALA A 44 4.68 47.16 25.99
N ASP A 45 4.48 47.43 24.70
CA ASP A 45 3.43 48.31 24.20
C ASP A 45 2.06 47.61 24.13
N GLU A 46 1.01 48.43 24.16
CA GLU A 46 -0.37 47.98 24.17
C GLU A 46 -0.78 47.29 22.86
N VAL A 47 -0.12 47.59 21.74
CA VAL A 47 -0.41 46.95 20.43
C VAL A 47 0.12 45.52 20.43
N SER A 48 1.35 45.29 20.90
CA SER A 48 1.93 43.96 21.08
C SER A 48 1.12 43.11 22.06
N ALA A 49 0.64 43.70 23.16
CA ALA A 49 -0.23 43.02 24.13
C ALA A 49 -1.59 42.64 23.52
N ALA A 50 -2.21 43.54 22.75
CA ALA A 50 -3.49 43.27 22.09
C ALA A 50 -3.38 42.19 21.00
N ILE A 51 -2.28 42.18 20.24
CA ILE A 51 -2.02 41.16 19.21
C ILE A 51 -1.80 39.79 19.85
N ALA A 52 -1.00 39.70 20.92
CA ALA A 52 -0.82 38.45 21.66
C ALA A 52 -2.15 37.94 22.24
N ALA A 53 -2.97 38.82 22.82
CA ALA A 53 -4.29 38.46 23.33
C ALA A 53 -5.25 37.96 22.23
N LEU A 54 -5.22 38.58 21.04
CA LEU A 54 -6.02 38.13 19.89
C LEU A 54 -5.64 36.72 19.44
N PHE A 55 -4.34 36.44 19.29
CA PHE A 55 -3.86 35.11 18.90
C PHE A 55 -4.15 34.04 19.95
N SER A 56 -3.96 34.35 21.23
CA SER A 56 -4.29 33.42 22.31
C SER A 56 -5.80 33.13 22.40
N ALA A 57 -6.65 34.15 22.20
CA ALA A 57 -8.11 33.97 22.16
C ALA A 57 -8.55 33.14 20.93
N HIS A 58 -7.92 33.36 19.77
CA HIS A 58 -8.17 32.57 18.57
C HIS A 58 -7.75 31.10 18.77
N ALA A 59 -6.60 30.85 19.39
CA ALA A 59 -6.14 29.51 19.70
C ALA A 59 -7.09 28.79 20.69
N GLN A 60 -7.63 29.48 21.70
CA GLN A 60 -8.63 28.91 22.61
C GLN A 60 -9.94 28.57 21.89
N ALA A 61 -10.41 29.43 20.98
CA ALA A 61 -11.59 29.15 20.15
C ALA A 61 -11.35 27.94 19.24
N TYR A 62 -10.16 27.86 18.61
CA TYR A 62 -9.75 26.71 17.81
C TYR A 62 -9.72 25.40 18.63
N GLN A 63 -9.19 25.41 19.85
CA GLN A 63 -9.18 24.23 20.73
C GLN A 63 -10.61 23.76 21.08
N SER A 64 -11.52 24.69 21.34
CA SER A 64 -12.92 24.35 21.63
C SER A 64 -13.64 23.73 20.42
N LEU A 65 -13.33 24.18 19.21
CA LEU A 65 -13.88 23.65 17.97
C LEU A 65 -13.28 22.27 17.65
N SER A 66 -11.98 22.09 17.87
CA SER A 66 -11.28 20.82 17.65
C SER A 66 -11.89 19.67 18.47
N VAL A 67 -12.30 19.93 19.72
CA VAL A 67 -13.02 18.95 20.55
C VAL A 67 -14.40 18.59 19.97
N GLN A 68 -15.11 19.56 19.41
CA GLN A 68 -16.42 19.31 18.75
C GLN A 68 -16.26 18.48 17.48
N VAL A 69 -15.23 18.77 16.68
CA VAL A 69 -14.88 18.02 15.46
C VAL A 69 -14.44 16.60 15.79
N GLU A 70 -13.65 16.40 16.85
CA GLU A 70 -13.26 15.07 17.33
C GLU A 70 -14.48 14.23 17.72
N GLY A 71 -15.42 14.82 18.46
CA GLY A 71 -16.68 14.16 18.82
C GLY A 71 -17.56 13.80 17.61
N PHE A 72 -17.57 14.63 16.57
CA PHE A 72 -18.23 14.32 15.31
C PHE A 72 -17.52 13.17 14.56
N HIS A 73 -16.19 13.25 14.44
CA HIS A 73 -15.35 12.27 13.77
C HIS A 73 -15.50 10.88 14.37
N THR A 74 -15.47 10.76 15.71
CA THR A 74 -15.69 9.48 16.40
C THR A 74 -17.05 8.88 16.04
N ARG A 75 -18.13 9.68 16.02
CA ARG A 75 -19.48 9.20 15.66
C ARG A 75 -19.57 8.80 14.20
N PHE A 76 -18.89 9.54 13.31
CA PHE A 76 -18.81 9.21 11.89
C PHE A 76 -18.11 7.87 11.64
N VAL A 77 -16.94 7.64 12.26
CA VAL A 77 -16.21 6.36 12.17
C VAL A 77 -17.03 5.21 12.75
N GLN A 78 -17.71 5.41 13.89
CA GLN A 78 -18.59 4.40 14.48
C GLN A 78 -19.78 4.07 13.57
N ALA A 79 -20.38 5.06 12.91
CA ALA A 79 -21.45 4.84 11.95
C ALA A 79 -20.97 4.07 10.70
N LEU A 80 -19.76 4.38 10.21
CA LEU A 80 -19.15 3.71 9.07
C LEU A 80 -18.82 2.24 9.36
N ALA A 81 -18.24 1.95 10.53
CA ALA A 81 -17.98 0.58 10.97
C ALA A 81 -19.28 -0.24 11.12
N ARG A 82 -20.34 0.38 11.66
CA ARG A 82 -21.67 -0.25 11.76
C ARG A 82 -22.28 -0.52 10.39
N ALA A 83 -22.11 0.40 9.44
CA ALA A 83 -22.58 0.20 8.06
C ALA A 83 -21.84 -0.97 7.39
N GLY A 84 -20.51 -1.06 7.54
CA GLY A 84 -19.72 -2.20 7.05
C GLY A 84 -20.22 -3.55 7.59
N GLY A 85 -20.46 -3.64 8.89
CA GLY A 85 -21.05 -4.83 9.51
C GLY A 85 -22.48 -5.14 9.04
N ALA A 86 -23.30 -4.13 8.78
CA ALA A 86 -24.66 -4.31 8.26
C ALA A 86 -24.66 -4.83 6.81
N TYR A 87 -23.73 -4.40 5.96
CA TYR A 87 -23.58 -4.93 4.60
C TYR A 87 -23.08 -6.37 4.60
N ALA A 88 -22.10 -6.72 5.45
CA ALA A 88 -21.66 -8.11 5.62
C ALA A 88 -22.80 -9.02 6.13
N ALA A 89 -23.61 -8.53 7.08
CA ALA A 89 -24.78 -9.27 7.57
C ALA A 89 -25.86 -9.43 6.50
N ALA A 90 -26.06 -8.41 5.64
CA ALA A 90 -27.00 -8.49 4.52
C ALA A 90 -26.52 -9.50 3.45
N GLU A 91 -25.23 -9.56 3.15
CA GLU A 91 -24.66 -10.60 2.28
C GLU A 91 -24.89 -12.00 2.85
N ALA A 92 -24.63 -12.20 4.15
CA ALA A 92 -24.87 -13.48 4.81
C ALA A 92 -26.37 -13.88 4.79
N ALA A 93 -27.27 -12.92 5.04
CA ALA A 93 -28.72 -13.16 5.00
C ALA A 93 -29.23 -13.46 3.58
N ASN A 94 -28.64 -12.84 2.56
CA ASN A 94 -28.99 -13.09 1.15
C ASN A 94 -28.41 -14.42 0.63
N ALA A 95 -27.34 -14.95 1.24
CA ALA A 95 -26.79 -16.27 0.93
C ALA A 95 -27.55 -17.42 1.63
N ALA A 96 -28.25 -17.16 2.74
CA ALA A 96 -28.96 -18.17 3.53
C ALA A 96 -30.02 -18.99 2.74
N PRO A 97 -30.81 -18.41 1.80
CA PRO A 97 -31.75 -19.18 0.97
C PRO A 97 -31.08 -20.21 0.05
N LEU A 98 -29.86 -19.94 -0.43
CA LEU A 98 -29.08 -20.88 -1.26
C LEU A 98 -28.50 -22.03 -0.43
N GLN A 99 -28.20 -21.79 0.86
CA GLN A 99 -27.80 -22.85 1.80
C GLN A 99 -28.97 -23.76 2.21
N ALA A 100 -30.21 -23.30 2.04
CA ALA A 100 -31.43 -24.06 2.35
C ALA A 100 -31.88 -25.00 1.21
N VAL A 101 -31.22 -24.97 0.04
CA VAL A 101 -31.49 -25.92 -1.05
C VAL A 101 -30.84 -27.27 -0.70
N PRO A 102 -31.60 -28.38 -0.64
CA PRO A 102 -31.04 -29.68 -0.29
C PRO A 102 -29.94 -30.14 -1.26
N PRO A 103 -28.87 -30.80 -0.77
CA PRO A 103 -27.77 -31.29 -1.61
C PRO A 103 -28.23 -32.20 -2.76
N GLU A 104 -29.34 -32.94 -2.59
CA GLU A 104 -29.86 -33.82 -3.64
C GLU A 104 -30.39 -33.04 -4.84
N VAL A 105 -30.99 -31.87 -4.62
CA VAL A 105 -31.50 -31.01 -5.70
C VAL A 105 -30.36 -30.38 -6.49
N LEU A 106 -29.32 -29.91 -5.80
CA LEU A 106 -28.10 -29.41 -6.44
C LEU A 106 -27.38 -30.52 -7.21
N ALA A 107 -27.37 -31.75 -6.68
CA ALA A 107 -26.80 -32.89 -7.39
C ALA A 107 -27.52 -33.14 -8.73
N VAL A 108 -28.86 -33.12 -8.76
CA VAL A 108 -29.65 -33.27 -10.01
C VAL A 108 -29.33 -32.15 -11.01
N ILE A 109 -29.23 -30.91 -10.55
CA ILE A 109 -28.90 -29.74 -11.39
C ILE A 109 -27.47 -29.82 -11.94
N ASN A 110 -26.51 -30.27 -11.11
CA ASN A 110 -25.10 -30.31 -11.46
C ASN A 110 -24.69 -31.55 -12.25
N THR A 111 -25.44 -32.67 -12.16
CA THR A 111 -25.05 -33.95 -12.78
C THR A 111 -24.78 -33.81 -14.29
N PRO A 112 -25.63 -33.13 -15.09
CA PRO A 112 -25.37 -32.98 -16.52
C PRO A 112 -24.07 -32.22 -16.81
N THR A 113 -23.81 -31.11 -16.11
CA THR A 113 -22.61 -30.30 -16.36
C THR A 113 -21.35 -30.94 -15.78
N GLN A 114 -21.47 -31.66 -14.65
CA GLN A 114 -20.38 -32.44 -14.08
C GLN A 114 -19.96 -33.55 -15.04
N ALA A 115 -20.92 -34.21 -15.71
CA ALA A 115 -20.64 -35.24 -16.71
C ALA A 115 -20.04 -34.67 -18.01
N LEU A 116 -20.52 -33.51 -18.48
CA LEU A 116 -20.09 -32.92 -19.75
C LEU A 116 -18.79 -32.10 -19.66
N PHE A 117 -18.58 -31.39 -18.55
CA PHE A 117 -17.51 -30.40 -18.39
C PHE A 117 -16.61 -30.65 -17.18
N GLY A 118 -16.86 -31.72 -16.40
CA GLY A 118 -16.13 -32.01 -15.17
C GLY A 118 -16.33 -30.96 -14.07
N ARG A 119 -17.34 -30.10 -14.20
CA ARG A 119 -17.59 -28.95 -13.31
C ARG A 119 -19.07 -28.79 -13.00
N PRO A 120 -19.42 -28.43 -11.75
CA PRO A 120 -20.80 -28.16 -11.40
C PRO A 120 -21.29 -26.90 -12.11
N LEU A 121 -22.60 -26.80 -12.33
CA LEU A 121 -23.22 -25.58 -12.84
C LEU A 121 -23.29 -24.54 -11.71
N ILE A 122 -23.68 -24.99 -10.52
CA ILE A 122 -23.83 -24.18 -9.30
C ILE A 122 -23.06 -24.85 -8.17
N GLY A 123 -22.19 -24.10 -7.51
CA GLY A 123 -21.47 -24.54 -6.32
C GLY A 123 -20.09 -23.94 -6.22
N ASP A 124 -19.60 -23.74 -5.01
CA ASP A 124 -18.25 -23.25 -4.78
C ASP A 124 -17.21 -24.30 -5.14
N GLY A 125 -16.03 -23.81 -5.52
CA GLY A 125 -14.87 -24.65 -5.77
C GLY A 125 -14.37 -25.27 -4.46
N ALA A 126 -13.91 -26.52 -4.53
CA ALA A 126 -13.33 -27.18 -3.37
C ALA A 126 -12.04 -26.47 -2.95
N ASN A 127 -11.88 -26.19 -1.66
CA ASN A 127 -10.61 -25.69 -1.13
C ASN A 127 -9.52 -26.75 -1.30
N GLY A 128 -8.29 -26.32 -1.54
CA GLY A 128 -7.12 -27.19 -1.42
C GLY A 128 -7.02 -27.71 0.02
N THR A 129 -6.72 -28.99 0.17
CA THR A 129 -6.58 -29.65 1.48
C THR A 129 -5.18 -30.19 1.73
N ALA A 130 -4.43 -30.50 0.66
CA ALA A 130 -3.04 -30.89 0.75
C ALA A 130 -2.09 -29.68 0.63
N PRO A 131 -0.88 -29.73 1.23
CA PRO A 131 0.07 -28.61 1.17
C PRO A 131 0.33 -28.12 -0.26
N GLY A 132 0.12 -26.83 -0.50
CA GLY A 132 0.31 -26.20 -1.83
C GLY A 132 -0.72 -26.61 -2.88
N GLN A 133 -1.75 -27.39 -2.53
CA GLN A 133 -2.81 -27.76 -3.46
C GLN A 133 -3.63 -26.54 -3.86
N ALA A 134 -3.82 -26.36 -5.16
CA ALA A 134 -4.70 -25.31 -5.67
C ALA A 134 -6.17 -25.55 -5.27
N GLY A 135 -6.89 -24.45 -5.08
CA GLY A 135 -8.33 -24.48 -4.95
C GLY A 135 -9.00 -24.84 -6.29
N GLY A 136 -10.05 -25.64 -6.22
CA GLY A 136 -10.88 -25.99 -7.36
C GLY A 136 -11.62 -24.79 -7.93
N ALA A 137 -11.95 -24.85 -9.21
CA ALA A 137 -12.78 -23.82 -9.83
C ALA A 137 -14.21 -23.88 -9.29
N GLY A 138 -14.85 -22.71 -9.14
CA GLY A 138 -16.27 -22.60 -8.85
C GLY A 138 -17.14 -23.12 -10.00
N GLY A 139 -18.44 -23.21 -9.74
CA GLY A 139 -19.44 -23.63 -10.72
C GLY A 139 -19.46 -22.74 -11.96
N LEU A 140 -19.92 -23.29 -13.09
CA LEU A 140 -19.92 -22.58 -14.37
C LEU A 140 -20.80 -21.32 -14.35
N LEU A 141 -21.95 -21.37 -13.67
CA LEU A 141 -22.91 -20.27 -13.59
C LEU A 141 -22.77 -19.48 -12.29
N TYR A 142 -22.79 -20.16 -11.16
CA TYR A 142 -22.72 -19.52 -9.85
C TYR A 142 -21.81 -20.32 -8.91
N GLY A 143 -20.86 -19.64 -8.30
CA GLY A 143 -19.99 -20.24 -7.29
C GLY A 143 -18.64 -19.54 -7.23
N ASN A 144 -18.17 -19.36 -6.01
CA ASN A 144 -16.84 -18.83 -5.75
C ASN A 144 -15.78 -19.89 -6.10
N GLY A 145 -14.59 -19.45 -6.43
CA GLY A 145 -13.44 -20.34 -6.50
C GLY A 145 -13.03 -20.83 -5.10
N GLY A 146 -12.50 -22.05 -5.03
CA GLY A 146 -11.96 -22.60 -3.79
C GLY A 146 -10.65 -21.91 -3.39
N ASN A 147 -10.37 -21.83 -2.11
CA ASN A 147 -9.10 -21.31 -1.61
C ASN A 147 -7.96 -22.30 -1.87
N GLY A 148 -6.79 -21.80 -2.23
CA GLY A 148 -5.57 -22.58 -2.28
C GLY A 148 -5.08 -22.95 -0.88
N ALA A 149 -4.53 -24.15 -0.74
CA ALA A 149 -3.95 -24.60 0.52
C ALA A 149 -2.60 -23.94 0.78
N ALA A 150 -2.28 -23.75 2.06
CA ALA A 150 -0.95 -23.32 2.47
C ALA A 150 0.12 -24.36 2.07
N GLY A 151 1.27 -23.90 1.58
CA GLY A 151 2.42 -24.73 1.29
C GLY A 151 3.22 -25.06 2.56
N VAL A 152 2.63 -25.66 3.59
CA VAL A 152 3.24 -25.78 4.96
C VAL A 152 4.67 -26.36 5.07
N ASN A 153 5.26 -26.89 3.99
CA ASN A 153 6.61 -27.42 3.96
C ASN A 153 7.60 -26.43 3.31
N PRO A 154 8.88 -26.40 3.73
CA PRO A 154 9.91 -25.58 3.08
C PRO A 154 9.96 -25.80 1.56
N GLY A 155 10.04 -24.71 0.79
CA GLY A 155 10.09 -24.74 -0.68
C GLY A 155 8.77 -25.10 -1.38
N VAL A 156 7.70 -25.43 -0.64
CA VAL A 156 6.38 -25.69 -1.24
C VAL A 156 5.61 -24.39 -1.35
N ALA A 157 5.29 -23.97 -2.57
CA ALA A 157 4.50 -22.77 -2.81
C ALA A 157 3.07 -22.93 -2.26
N GLY A 158 2.46 -21.81 -1.93
CA GLY A 158 1.04 -21.75 -1.64
C GLY A 158 0.21 -22.13 -2.87
N GLY A 159 -0.87 -22.89 -2.65
CA GLY A 159 -1.77 -23.27 -3.73
C GLY A 159 -2.43 -22.05 -4.35
N ALA A 160 -2.61 -22.05 -5.67
CA ALA A 160 -3.39 -21.00 -6.33
C ALA A 160 -4.85 -21.06 -5.86
N GLY A 161 -5.49 -19.90 -5.73
CA GLY A 161 -6.93 -19.79 -5.59
C GLY A 161 -7.64 -20.22 -6.87
N GLY A 162 -8.77 -20.91 -6.72
CA GLY A 162 -9.61 -21.33 -7.82
C GLY A 162 -10.29 -20.14 -8.49
N ALA A 163 -10.52 -20.21 -9.80
CA ALA A 163 -11.31 -19.21 -10.50
C ALA A 163 -12.82 -19.46 -10.30
N ALA A 164 -13.61 -18.40 -10.25
CA ALA A 164 -15.07 -18.48 -10.39
C ALA A 164 -15.49 -18.70 -11.86
N GLY A 165 -16.77 -19.03 -12.07
CA GLY A 165 -17.38 -19.17 -13.41
C GLY A 165 -17.94 -17.85 -13.94
N LEU A 166 -19.25 -17.79 -14.16
CA LEU A 166 -19.93 -16.57 -14.62
C LEU A 166 -20.15 -15.57 -13.48
N ILE A 167 -20.66 -16.04 -12.34
CA ILE A 167 -20.92 -15.24 -11.13
C ILE A 167 -20.22 -15.91 -9.95
N GLY A 168 -19.40 -15.14 -9.23
CA GLY A 168 -18.71 -15.60 -8.02
C GLY A 168 -17.36 -14.93 -7.86
N ASN A 169 -16.83 -14.92 -6.65
CA ASN A 169 -15.51 -14.37 -6.36
C ASN A 169 -14.43 -15.41 -6.59
N GLY A 170 -13.23 -14.97 -6.98
CA GLY A 170 -12.07 -15.85 -7.04
C GLY A 170 -11.65 -16.32 -5.64
N GLY A 171 -11.15 -17.54 -5.54
CA GLY A 171 -10.64 -18.07 -4.28
C GLY A 171 -9.33 -17.40 -3.86
N ALA A 172 -9.04 -17.38 -2.56
CA ALA A 172 -7.78 -16.87 -2.04
C ALA A 172 -6.61 -17.78 -2.44
N GLY A 173 -5.44 -17.19 -2.73
CA GLY A 173 -4.19 -17.93 -2.81
C GLY A 173 -3.71 -18.39 -1.44
N GLY A 174 -3.16 -19.59 -1.35
CA GLY A 174 -2.60 -20.14 -0.12
C GLY A 174 -1.28 -19.45 0.25
N THR A 175 -0.92 -19.46 1.54
CA THR A 175 0.38 -18.95 1.97
C THR A 175 1.52 -19.87 1.50
N GLY A 176 2.66 -19.30 1.15
CA GLY A 176 3.87 -20.06 0.84
C GLY A 176 4.46 -20.74 2.07
N GLY A 177 5.05 -21.91 1.87
CA GLY A 177 5.96 -22.52 2.84
C GLY A 177 7.23 -21.73 3.02
N ALA A 178 8.08 -22.16 3.95
CA ALA A 178 9.31 -21.43 4.21
C ALA A 178 10.14 -21.20 2.93
N SER A 179 10.53 -19.95 2.70
CA SER A 179 11.21 -19.48 1.47
C SER A 179 10.46 -19.71 0.15
N ALA A 180 9.17 -20.05 0.19
CA ALA A 180 8.37 -20.37 -0.99
C ALA A 180 7.33 -19.29 -1.29
N ALA A 181 6.98 -19.14 -2.57
CA ALA A 181 6.02 -18.14 -3.00
C ALA A 181 4.61 -18.41 -2.45
N GLY A 182 3.88 -17.34 -2.17
CA GLY A 182 2.43 -17.40 -1.95
C GLY A 182 1.70 -17.75 -3.23
N GLY A 183 0.54 -18.40 -3.09
CA GLY A 183 -0.32 -18.75 -4.20
C GLY A 183 -0.97 -17.51 -4.82
N VAL A 184 -1.17 -17.53 -6.14
CA VAL A 184 -1.93 -16.46 -6.81
C VAL A 184 -3.40 -16.52 -6.41
N GLY A 185 -4.04 -15.36 -6.29
CA GLY A 185 -5.49 -15.26 -6.11
C GLY A 185 -6.24 -15.71 -7.37
N GLY A 186 -7.37 -16.37 -7.16
CA GLY A 186 -8.24 -16.83 -8.24
C GLY A 186 -8.91 -15.69 -8.98
N ARG A 187 -9.26 -15.89 -10.25
CA ARG A 187 -10.04 -14.88 -11.00
C ARG A 187 -11.49 -14.84 -10.50
N GLY A 188 -12.04 -13.64 -10.42
CA GLY A 188 -13.46 -13.42 -10.22
C GLY A 188 -14.28 -13.89 -11.42
N GLY A 189 -15.60 -13.95 -11.24
CA GLY A 189 -16.53 -14.41 -12.26
C GLY A 189 -16.50 -13.51 -13.48
N TRP A 190 -16.73 -14.10 -14.65
CA TRP A 190 -16.67 -13.36 -15.92
C TRP A 190 -17.64 -12.18 -15.95
N LEU A 191 -18.86 -12.35 -15.41
CA LEU A 191 -19.86 -11.28 -15.36
C LEU A 191 -19.75 -10.48 -14.06
N PHE A 192 -19.93 -11.16 -12.93
CA PHE A 192 -19.86 -10.54 -11.60
C PHE A 192 -18.91 -11.33 -10.70
N GLY A 193 -17.95 -10.63 -10.11
CA GLY A 193 -17.09 -11.22 -9.11
C GLY A 193 -15.78 -10.50 -8.92
N ASN A 194 -15.36 -10.40 -7.67
CA ASN A 194 -14.07 -9.87 -7.32
C ASN A 194 -13.00 -10.93 -7.55
N GLY A 195 -11.78 -10.48 -7.87
CA GLY A 195 -10.62 -11.35 -7.83
C GLY A 195 -10.27 -11.77 -6.40
N GLY A 196 -9.73 -12.98 -6.25
CA GLY A 196 -9.27 -13.50 -4.97
C GLY A 196 -7.99 -12.82 -4.50
N ILE A 197 -7.77 -12.80 -3.18
CA ILE A 197 -6.53 -12.26 -2.60
C ILE A 197 -5.34 -13.15 -2.97
N GLY A 198 -4.17 -12.56 -3.22
CA GLY A 198 -2.91 -13.28 -3.33
C GLY A 198 -2.43 -13.78 -1.96
N GLY A 199 -1.85 -14.98 -1.92
CA GLY A 199 -1.29 -15.57 -0.71
C GLY A 199 0.02 -14.91 -0.31
N THR A 200 0.33 -14.87 0.98
CA THR A 200 1.62 -14.34 1.44
C THR A 200 2.77 -15.28 1.06
N GLY A 201 3.92 -14.73 0.71
CA GLY A 201 5.16 -15.49 0.61
C GLY A 201 5.58 -16.02 1.98
N GLY A 202 6.19 -17.20 2.01
CA GLY A 202 6.63 -17.78 3.28
C GLY A 202 7.97 -17.23 3.71
N SER A 203 8.07 -16.91 5.01
CA SER A 203 9.32 -16.46 5.62
C SER A 203 10.40 -17.53 5.52
N SER A 204 11.63 -17.11 5.31
CA SER A 204 12.77 -18.02 5.23
C SER A 204 13.16 -18.54 6.61
N VAL A 205 13.53 -19.81 6.68
CA VAL A 205 13.99 -20.50 7.90
C VAL A 205 15.36 -21.18 7.71
N THR A 206 15.96 -21.03 6.53
CA THR A 206 17.21 -21.69 6.13
C THR A 206 18.25 -20.65 5.77
N MET A 207 19.48 -20.82 6.27
CA MET A 207 20.60 -19.88 6.04
C MET A 207 20.80 -19.56 4.56
N GLY A 208 20.89 -18.28 4.21
CA GLY A 208 21.14 -17.81 2.85
C GLY A 208 19.97 -18.00 1.87
N SER A 209 18.75 -18.26 2.35
CA SER A 209 17.56 -18.36 1.50
C SER A 209 16.72 -17.10 1.64
N ASP A 210 16.30 -16.50 0.53
CA ASP A 210 15.42 -15.33 0.53
C ASP A 210 14.01 -15.68 1.05
N GLY A 211 13.29 -14.65 1.49
CA GLY A 211 11.87 -14.75 1.75
C GLY A 211 11.09 -15.06 0.47
N GLY A 212 10.02 -15.84 0.59
CA GLY A 212 9.18 -16.19 -0.54
C GLY A 212 8.46 -14.99 -1.15
N LEU A 213 8.21 -14.99 -2.45
CA LEU A 213 7.43 -13.92 -3.10
C LEU A 213 5.97 -13.94 -2.65
N GLY A 214 5.34 -12.78 -2.52
CA GLY A 214 3.90 -12.66 -2.37
C GLY A 214 3.18 -13.07 -3.66
N GLY A 215 2.06 -13.78 -3.52
CA GLY A 215 1.21 -14.16 -4.65
C GLY A 215 0.50 -12.95 -5.24
N ALA A 216 0.36 -12.89 -6.56
CA ALA A 216 -0.45 -11.85 -7.19
C ALA A 216 -1.92 -11.99 -6.83
N GLY A 217 -2.63 -10.86 -6.73
CA GLY A 217 -4.08 -10.84 -6.59
C GLY A 217 -4.79 -11.26 -7.87
N GLY A 218 -5.97 -11.84 -7.74
CA GLY A 218 -6.82 -12.26 -8.84
C GLY A 218 -7.43 -11.07 -9.58
N ALA A 219 -7.61 -11.19 -10.89
CA ALA A 219 -8.36 -10.20 -11.66
C ALA A 219 -9.87 -10.42 -11.52
N ALA A 220 -10.66 -9.34 -11.58
CA ALA A 220 -12.10 -9.40 -11.80
C ALA A 220 -12.44 -9.60 -13.29
N GLY A 221 -13.72 -9.89 -13.58
CA GLY A 221 -14.27 -10.02 -14.93
C GLY A 221 -14.82 -8.71 -15.49
N LEU A 222 -16.11 -8.67 -15.81
CA LEU A 222 -16.79 -7.49 -16.34
C LEU A 222 -17.10 -6.47 -15.24
N PHE A 223 -17.62 -6.96 -14.12
CA PHE A 223 -17.93 -6.19 -12.91
C PHE A 223 -17.26 -6.82 -11.69
N GLY A 224 -16.56 -6.01 -10.90
CA GLY A 224 -15.91 -6.46 -9.66
C GLY A 224 -14.54 -5.84 -9.45
N PHE A 225 -14.02 -5.94 -8.23
CA PHE A 225 -12.73 -5.38 -7.85
C PHE A 225 -11.62 -6.41 -8.02
N GLY A 226 -10.43 -5.94 -8.39
CA GLY A 226 -9.24 -6.78 -8.38
C GLY A 226 -8.87 -7.19 -6.95
N GLY A 227 -8.39 -8.41 -6.78
CA GLY A 227 -7.92 -8.89 -5.49
C GLY A 227 -6.59 -8.23 -5.09
N PRO A 228 -6.33 -7.94 -3.81
CA PRO A 228 -5.03 -7.48 -3.36
C PRO A 228 -3.94 -8.54 -3.59
N GLY A 229 -2.71 -8.09 -3.86
CA GLY A 229 -1.53 -8.95 -3.85
C GLY A 229 -1.12 -9.33 -2.43
N GLY A 230 -0.53 -10.52 -2.28
CA GLY A 230 -0.02 -11.02 -1.02
C GLY A 230 1.31 -10.36 -0.64
N ALA A 231 1.60 -10.23 0.64
CA ALA A 231 2.89 -9.74 1.11
C ALA A 231 4.02 -10.73 0.78
N GLY A 232 5.23 -10.23 0.55
CA GLY A 232 6.44 -11.05 0.50
C GLY A 232 6.83 -11.59 1.88
N GLY A 233 7.46 -12.76 1.90
CA GLY A 233 7.98 -13.38 3.11
C GLY A 233 9.25 -12.69 3.60
N ALA A 234 9.53 -12.75 4.89
CA ALA A 234 10.78 -12.23 5.43
C ALA A 234 11.99 -13.11 5.04
N GLY A 235 13.17 -12.51 4.92
CA GLY A 235 14.45 -13.23 4.91
C GLY A 235 14.70 -13.97 6.24
N ALA A 236 15.67 -14.88 6.25
CA ALA A 236 16.05 -15.63 7.43
C ALA A 236 16.95 -14.79 8.36
N ASP A 237 16.53 -14.64 9.61
CA ASP A 237 17.31 -14.01 10.67
C ASP A 237 18.25 -15.04 11.32
N LEU A 238 19.48 -15.19 10.81
CA LEU A 238 20.46 -16.16 11.33
C LEU A 238 21.89 -15.59 11.33
N VAL A 239 22.46 -15.51 12.54
CA VAL A 239 23.67 -14.79 13.00
C VAL A 239 25.00 -15.09 12.25
N PHE A 240 25.06 -15.92 11.20
CA PHE A 240 26.33 -16.18 10.50
C PHE A 240 26.26 -16.20 8.96
N ARG A 241 27.02 -15.26 8.37
CA ARG A 241 27.71 -15.29 7.05
C ARG A 241 26.94 -15.50 5.73
N SER A 242 25.61 -15.67 5.72
CA SER A 242 24.83 -15.64 4.47
C SER A 242 23.57 -14.77 4.64
N GLY A 243 23.59 -13.56 4.09
CA GLY A 243 22.45 -12.63 4.07
C GLY A 243 21.28 -13.17 3.28
N SER A 244 20.08 -12.71 3.61
CA SER A 244 18.85 -13.13 2.92
C SER A 244 17.93 -11.94 2.68
N SER A 245 17.46 -11.83 1.45
CA SER A 245 16.56 -10.74 1.05
C SER A 245 15.15 -11.03 1.51
N GLY A 246 14.36 -9.98 1.70
CA GLY A 246 12.92 -10.11 1.79
C GLY A 246 12.32 -10.47 0.44
N GLY A 247 11.25 -11.27 0.44
CA GLY A 247 10.51 -11.57 -0.76
C GLY A 247 9.77 -10.33 -1.28
N ALA A 248 9.63 -10.19 -2.60
CA ALA A 248 8.80 -9.13 -3.16
C ALA A 248 7.32 -9.31 -2.80
N GLY A 249 6.58 -8.22 -2.66
CA GLY A 249 5.13 -8.23 -2.59
C GLY A 249 4.50 -8.59 -3.93
N GLY A 250 3.36 -9.28 -3.88
CA GLY A 250 2.59 -9.65 -5.06
C GLY A 250 1.89 -8.43 -5.67
N ALA A 251 1.73 -8.40 -7.00
CA ALA A 251 0.95 -7.36 -7.65
C ALA A 251 -0.54 -7.46 -7.30
N GLY A 252 -1.22 -6.32 -7.23
CA GLY A 252 -2.67 -6.26 -7.16
C GLY A 252 -3.33 -6.74 -8.45
N GLY A 253 -4.49 -7.35 -8.33
CA GLY A 253 -5.30 -7.83 -9.44
C GLY A 253 -5.97 -6.70 -10.20
N GLN A 254 -6.27 -6.93 -11.47
CA GLN A 254 -6.99 -5.97 -12.29
C GLN A 254 -8.47 -5.86 -11.87
N GLY A 255 -9.00 -4.64 -11.86
CA GLY A 255 -10.43 -4.38 -11.68
C GLY A 255 -11.26 -4.81 -12.88
N GLY A 256 -12.58 -4.80 -12.70
CA GLY A 256 -13.54 -5.21 -13.73
C GLY A 256 -13.49 -4.29 -14.95
N LEU A 257 -13.74 -4.85 -16.13
CA LEU A 257 -13.64 -4.11 -17.39
C LEU A 257 -14.59 -2.89 -17.44
N LEU A 258 -15.81 -2.99 -16.90
CA LEU A 258 -16.78 -1.88 -16.93
C LEU A 258 -16.83 -1.11 -15.62
N LEU A 259 -16.83 -1.81 -14.49
CA LEU A 259 -16.85 -1.20 -13.17
C LEU A 259 -16.08 -2.06 -12.18
N GLY A 260 -15.11 -1.43 -11.53
CA GLY A 260 -14.25 -2.08 -10.56
C GLY A 260 -12.90 -1.41 -10.44
N GLY A 261 -12.49 -1.15 -9.20
CA GLY A 261 -11.14 -0.71 -8.91
C GLY A 261 -10.12 -1.85 -8.97
N GLY A 262 -8.86 -1.51 -9.20
CA GLY A 262 -7.76 -2.46 -9.10
C GLY A 262 -7.46 -2.83 -7.64
N GLY A 263 -6.90 -4.01 -7.42
CA GLY A 263 -6.46 -4.45 -6.10
C GLY A 263 -5.16 -3.76 -5.68
N SER A 264 -4.90 -3.62 -4.39
CA SER A 264 -3.61 -3.08 -3.92
C SER A 264 -2.48 -4.08 -4.14
N GLY A 265 -1.26 -3.59 -4.35
CA GLY A 265 -0.05 -4.40 -4.29
C GLY A 265 0.26 -4.84 -2.86
N GLY A 266 0.89 -5.99 -2.72
CA GLY A 266 1.36 -6.53 -1.45
C GLY A 266 2.64 -5.83 -0.96
N ALA A 267 2.84 -5.79 0.34
CA ALA A 267 4.10 -5.29 0.91
C ALA A 267 5.28 -6.21 0.55
N GLY A 268 6.47 -5.66 0.38
CA GLY A 268 7.71 -6.42 0.37
C GLY A 268 8.04 -6.97 1.76
N GLY A 269 8.68 -8.13 1.81
CA GLY A 269 9.16 -8.73 3.04
C GLY A 269 10.40 -8.02 3.56
N THR A 270 10.67 -8.11 4.86
CA THR A 270 11.92 -7.59 5.43
C THR A 270 13.10 -8.49 5.04
N SER A 271 14.31 -7.97 4.88
CA SER A 271 15.49 -8.83 4.82
C SER A 271 15.72 -9.56 6.16
N GLY A 272 16.60 -10.55 6.16
CA GLY A 272 17.03 -11.26 7.36
C GLY A 272 18.50 -10.99 7.66
N ALA A 273 18.86 -10.98 8.94
CA ALA A 273 20.21 -10.61 9.36
C ALA A 273 21.24 -11.69 9.00
N GLY A 274 22.22 -11.38 8.12
CA GLY A 274 23.31 -12.32 7.78
C GLY A 274 24.32 -11.83 6.74
N GLY A 275 25.55 -12.38 6.76
CA GLY A 275 26.77 -11.95 6.01
C GLY A 275 26.83 -12.05 4.48
N ALA A 276 27.64 -11.17 3.87
CA ALA A 276 28.37 -11.28 2.59
C ALA A 276 27.63 -11.30 1.24
N ALA A 277 26.32 -11.54 1.18
CA ALA A 277 25.51 -11.06 0.04
C ALA A 277 25.10 -9.61 0.32
N THR A 278 24.71 -8.81 -0.68
CA THR A 278 23.99 -7.54 -0.45
C THR A 278 22.49 -7.86 -0.49
N PRO A 279 21.88 -8.40 0.57
CA PRO A 279 20.44 -8.62 0.58
C PRO A 279 19.73 -7.27 0.66
N PHE A 280 18.47 -7.27 0.24
CA PHE A 280 17.62 -6.09 0.24
C PHE A 280 16.30 -6.41 0.92
N GLY A 281 15.67 -5.38 1.47
CA GLY A 281 14.24 -5.44 1.73
C GLY A 281 13.51 -5.78 0.43
N GLY A 282 12.45 -6.59 0.52
CA GLY A 282 11.66 -6.97 -0.62
C GLY A 282 11.00 -5.75 -1.28
N ILE A 283 10.89 -5.73 -2.59
CA ILE A 283 10.15 -4.65 -3.27
C ILE A 283 8.65 -4.76 -2.99
N GLY A 284 7.96 -3.64 -2.87
CA GLY A 284 6.50 -3.60 -2.82
C GLY A 284 5.87 -3.98 -4.17
N GLY A 285 4.74 -4.68 -4.13
CA GLY A 285 3.99 -5.06 -5.33
C GLY A 285 3.32 -3.86 -5.99
N ALA A 286 3.20 -3.86 -7.32
CA ALA A 286 2.43 -2.83 -8.00
C ALA A 286 0.92 -2.95 -7.69
N GLY A 287 0.21 -1.84 -7.65
CA GLY A 287 -1.25 -1.82 -7.63
C GLY A 287 -1.85 -2.27 -8.96
N GLY A 288 -3.03 -2.89 -8.92
CA GLY A 288 -3.79 -3.26 -10.10
C GLY A 288 -4.43 -2.05 -10.78
N ALA A 289 -4.57 -2.09 -12.10
CA ALA A 289 -5.32 -1.09 -12.84
C ALA A 289 -6.83 -1.33 -12.74
N ALA A 290 -7.60 -0.25 -12.89
CA ALA A 290 -9.04 -0.33 -13.14
C ALA A 290 -9.34 -0.47 -14.66
N GLY A 291 -10.58 -0.84 -14.98
CA GLY A 291 -11.08 -0.92 -16.36
C GLY A 291 -11.62 0.42 -16.86
N LEU A 292 -12.92 0.50 -17.14
CA LEU A 292 -13.58 1.71 -17.62
C LEU A 292 -13.89 2.69 -16.48
N LEU A 293 -14.47 2.20 -15.40
CA LEU A 293 -14.87 2.96 -14.21
C LEU A 293 -14.26 2.33 -12.96
N GLY A 294 -13.48 3.10 -12.21
CA GLY A 294 -12.88 2.63 -10.95
C GLY A 294 -11.51 3.25 -10.69
N ALA A 295 -11.10 3.28 -9.43
CA ALA A 295 -9.77 3.76 -9.07
C ALA A 295 -8.70 2.67 -9.25
N GLY A 296 -7.49 3.08 -9.58
CA GLY A 296 -6.33 2.20 -9.54
C GLY A 296 -6.01 1.75 -8.12
N GLY A 297 -5.47 0.54 -7.96
CA GLY A 297 -5.04 0.03 -6.67
C GLY A 297 -3.77 0.72 -6.18
N ALA A 298 -3.60 0.87 -4.87
CA ALA A 298 -2.35 1.38 -4.33
C ALA A 298 -1.18 0.40 -4.54
N GLY A 299 0.02 0.91 -4.72
CA GLY A 299 1.25 0.12 -4.65
C GLY A 299 1.56 -0.31 -3.22
N GLY A 300 2.21 -1.46 -3.08
CA GLY A 300 2.66 -1.99 -1.81
C GLY A 300 3.89 -1.28 -1.28
N VAL A 301 4.06 -1.24 0.03
CA VAL A 301 5.29 -0.70 0.65
C VAL A 301 6.48 -1.63 0.39
N GLY A 302 7.67 -1.05 0.23
CA GLY A 302 8.91 -1.80 0.23
C GLY A 302 9.25 -2.31 1.63
N GLY A 303 9.90 -3.46 1.71
CA GLY A 303 10.32 -4.07 2.96
C GLY A 303 11.52 -3.38 3.57
N ASP A 304 11.60 -3.34 4.89
CA ASP A 304 12.76 -2.82 5.58
C ASP A 304 13.95 -3.79 5.49
N ALA A 305 15.14 -3.23 5.58
CA ALA A 305 16.35 -4.02 5.66
C ALA A 305 16.76 -4.24 7.14
N LEU A 306 16.91 -5.50 7.53
CA LEU A 306 17.29 -5.97 8.84
C LEU A 306 18.58 -6.79 8.74
N GLY A 307 19.72 -6.15 8.95
CA GLY A 307 20.98 -6.87 9.03
C GLY A 307 22.18 -5.94 9.08
N PRO A 308 23.31 -6.39 9.61
CA PRO A 308 24.43 -5.51 9.87
C PRO A 308 25.21 -5.14 8.60
N LEU A 309 24.83 -5.60 7.38
CA LEU A 309 25.70 -5.55 6.19
C LEU A 309 25.29 -4.68 5.03
N GLY A 310 24.85 -3.46 5.31
CA GLY A 310 24.63 -2.49 4.24
C GLY A 310 23.43 -2.83 3.38
N GLU A 311 22.45 -3.48 3.98
CA GLU A 311 21.28 -4.01 3.30
C GLU A 311 20.33 -2.84 2.99
N ALA A 312 20.05 -2.60 1.70
CA ALA A 312 19.20 -1.48 1.34
C ALA A 312 17.72 -1.84 1.53
N GLY A 313 16.91 -0.86 1.92
CA GLY A 313 15.47 -1.01 1.98
C GLY A 313 14.88 -1.32 0.60
N GLY A 314 13.78 -2.06 0.56
CA GLY A 314 13.07 -2.37 -0.67
C GLY A 314 12.38 -1.14 -1.25
N ASN A 315 12.28 -1.06 -2.57
CA ASN A 315 11.51 0.00 -3.22
C ASN A 315 10.01 -0.20 -3.00
N GLY A 316 9.25 0.88 -2.89
CA GLY A 316 7.80 0.86 -2.93
C GLY A 316 7.27 0.51 -4.31
N GLY A 317 6.10 -0.14 -4.35
CA GLY A 317 5.40 -0.49 -5.58
C GLY A 317 4.71 0.71 -6.21
N ALA A 318 4.60 0.73 -7.53
CA ALA A 318 3.82 1.76 -8.23
C ALA A 318 2.32 1.59 -7.97
N GLY A 319 1.58 2.70 -7.93
CA GLY A 319 0.12 2.70 -7.97
C GLY A 319 -0.40 2.26 -9.34
N GLY A 320 -1.56 1.59 -9.34
CA GLY A 320 -2.23 1.17 -10.56
C GLY A 320 -2.92 2.33 -11.26
N THR A 321 -3.16 2.21 -12.56
CA THR A 321 -3.88 3.25 -13.32
C THR A 321 -5.37 3.27 -12.97
N GLY A 322 -5.95 4.46 -12.90
CA GLY A 322 -7.38 4.68 -12.80
C GLY A 322 -8.14 4.26 -14.05
N GLY A 323 -9.47 4.26 -13.96
CA GLY A 323 -10.35 3.84 -15.03
C GLY A 323 -10.25 4.77 -16.24
N TRP A 324 -10.40 4.22 -17.44
CA TRP A 324 -10.26 5.00 -18.66
C TRP A 324 -11.26 6.16 -18.76
N LEU A 325 -12.51 5.96 -18.34
CA LEU A 325 -13.54 7.00 -18.39
C LEU A 325 -13.58 7.81 -17.09
N TYR A 326 -13.64 7.12 -15.95
CA TYR A 326 -13.69 7.75 -14.63
C TYR A 326 -12.91 6.94 -13.61
N GLY A 327 -11.99 7.58 -12.91
CA GLY A 327 -11.35 7.04 -11.74
C GLY A 327 -9.96 7.58 -11.53
N ASP A 328 -9.60 7.72 -10.26
CA ASP A 328 -8.30 8.22 -9.85
C ASP A 328 -7.22 7.13 -10.02
N GLY A 329 -6.00 7.55 -10.26
CA GLY A 329 -4.84 6.68 -10.18
C GLY A 329 -4.57 6.25 -8.74
N GLY A 330 -4.02 5.05 -8.56
CA GLY A 330 -3.67 4.51 -7.25
C GLY A 330 -2.45 5.20 -6.66
N ALA A 331 -2.36 5.27 -5.33
CA ALA A 331 -1.16 5.81 -4.68
C ALA A 331 0.06 4.88 -4.87
N GLY A 332 1.27 5.43 -4.97
CA GLY A 332 2.51 4.65 -4.88
C GLY A 332 2.81 4.23 -3.44
N GLY A 333 3.49 3.10 -3.26
CA GLY A 333 3.92 2.61 -1.96
C GLY A 333 5.20 3.30 -1.47
N SER A 334 5.40 3.44 -0.16
CA SER A 334 6.66 3.96 0.38
C SER A 334 7.81 2.97 0.19
N GLY A 335 9.04 3.46 0.09
CA GLY A 335 10.25 2.65 0.19
C GLY A 335 10.49 2.19 1.63
N GLY A 336 11.18 1.06 1.80
CA GLY A 336 11.61 0.54 3.08
C GLY A 336 12.89 1.21 3.56
N ASN A 337 13.16 1.12 4.85
CA ASN A 337 14.35 1.72 5.46
C ASN A 337 15.58 0.82 5.24
N GLY A 338 16.75 1.44 5.08
CA GLY A 338 18.02 0.75 5.02
C GLY A 338 18.54 0.35 6.40
N SER A 339 19.42 -0.65 6.45
CA SER A 339 19.84 -1.24 7.71
C SER A 339 20.90 -0.39 8.45
N THR A 340 20.79 -0.31 9.77
CA THR A 340 21.75 0.40 10.64
C THR A 340 22.89 -0.53 11.05
N ASP A 341 24.12 -0.03 11.06
CA ASP A 341 25.28 -0.73 11.62
C ASP A 341 25.21 -0.73 13.15
N LEU A 342 25.16 -1.94 13.72
CA LEU A 342 25.05 -2.18 15.16
C LEU A 342 26.32 -2.79 15.78
N LEU A 343 27.29 -3.24 14.96
CA LEU A 343 28.42 -4.05 15.42
C LEU A 343 29.79 -3.47 15.07
N GLY A 344 29.87 -2.38 14.30
CA GLY A 344 31.10 -1.62 14.11
C GLY A 344 32.17 -2.31 13.28
N GLU A 345 31.75 -3.16 12.32
CA GLU A 345 32.66 -3.77 11.33
C GLU A 345 32.12 -3.64 9.88
N ILE A 346 31.04 -2.88 9.66
CA ILE A 346 30.21 -3.02 8.46
C ILE A 346 29.42 -1.75 8.07
N PHE A 347 29.27 -1.52 6.76
CA PHE A 347 28.58 -0.37 6.17
C PHE A 347 27.06 -0.37 6.41
N PRO A 348 26.41 0.79 6.61
CA PRO A 348 24.96 0.91 6.68
C PRO A 348 24.31 0.83 5.30
N GLY A 349 23.01 0.48 5.26
CA GLY A 349 22.27 0.28 4.02
C GLY A 349 21.43 1.48 3.61
N ALA A 350 21.30 1.72 2.30
CA ALA A 350 20.51 2.85 1.78
C ALA A 350 19.00 2.65 1.96
N GLY A 351 18.25 3.75 2.03
CA GLY A 351 16.79 3.69 1.99
C GLY A 351 16.25 3.30 0.61
N GLY A 352 15.15 2.56 0.58
CA GLY A 352 14.46 2.20 -0.65
C GLY A 352 13.73 3.40 -1.26
N ALA A 353 13.62 3.44 -2.59
CA ALA A 353 12.86 4.49 -3.27
C ALA A 353 11.35 4.31 -3.06
N GLY A 354 10.62 5.42 -3.02
CA GLY A 354 9.16 5.41 -3.06
C GLY A 354 8.61 5.09 -4.45
N GLY A 355 7.45 4.45 -4.50
CA GLY A 355 6.74 4.10 -5.73
C GLY A 355 6.05 5.30 -6.37
N ALA A 356 5.97 5.30 -7.69
CA ALA A 356 5.20 6.31 -8.43
C ALA A 356 3.70 6.15 -8.17
N GLY A 357 2.96 7.26 -8.16
CA GLY A 357 1.51 7.24 -8.24
C GLY A 357 1.03 6.82 -9.62
N GLY A 358 -0.13 6.18 -9.70
CA GLY A 358 -0.75 5.77 -10.95
C GLY A 358 -1.40 6.94 -11.69
N ASP A 359 -1.48 6.85 -13.01
CA ASP A 359 -2.17 7.85 -13.83
C ASP A 359 -3.69 7.65 -13.81
N ALA A 360 -4.45 8.73 -14.02
CA ALA A 360 -5.88 8.67 -14.34
C ALA A 360 -6.15 8.62 -15.86
N GLY A 361 -7.37 8.22 -16.23
CA GLY A 361 -7.81 8.14 -17.63
C GLY A 361 -8.33 9.48 -18.19
N LEU A 362 -9.63 9.56 -18.46
CA LEU A 362 -10.29 10.75 -19.01
C LEU A 362 -10.69 11.73 -17.91
N ILE A 363 -11.34 11.23 -16.86
CA ILE A 363 -11.77 11.99 -15.68
C ILE A 363 -11.21 11.30 -14.43
N GLY A 364 -10.48 12.04 -13.60
CA GLY A 364 -9.91 11.53 -12.36
C GLY A 364 -8.57 12.15 -12.06
N ASN A 365 -8.16 12.14 -10.81
CA ASN A 365 -6.89 12.68 -10.36
C ASN A 365 -5.79 11.62 -10.46
N GLY A 366 -4.57 12.05 -10.75
CA GLY A 366 -3.41 11.18 -10.64
C GLY A 366 -3.16 10.78 -9.18
N GLY A 367 -2.62 9.58 -8.99
CA GLY A 367 -2.30 9.06 -7.67
C GLY A 367 -1.12 9.80 -7.04
N SER A 368 -1.15 9.97 -5.71
CA SER A 368 0.01 10.46 -4.97
C SER A 368 1.13 9.42 -4.98
N ALA A 369 2.38 9.86 -5.00
CA ALA A 369 3.51 8.95 -4.89
C ALA A 369 3.78 8.49 -3.46
N GLY A 370 4.64 7.48 -3.31
CA GLY A 370 5.15 7.03 -2.01
C GLY A 370 6.46 7.71 -1.63
N ALA A 371 6.69 7.90 -0.33
CA ALA A 371 7.94 8.48 0.18
C ALA A 371 9.12 7.52 0.06
N GLY A 372 10.34 8.06 -0.02
CA GLY A 372 11.57 7.27 0.11
C GLY A 372 11.81 6.82 1.55
N GLY A 373 12.44 5.66 1.73
CA GLY A 373 12.84 5.14 3.04
C GLY A 373 14.10 5.81 3.57
N THR A 374 14.34 5.74 4.88
CA THR A 374 15.53 6.35 5.48
C THR A 374 16.78 5.51 5.24
N GLY A 375 17.94 6.15 5.09
CA GLY A 375 19.24 5.48 5.13
C GLY A 375 19.59 4.99 6.53
N GLY A 376 20.33 3.89 6.61
CA GLY A 376 20.84 3.33 7.84
C GLY A 376 21.95 4.17 8.47
N SER A 377 22.02 4.18 9.80
CA SER A 377 23.07 4.89 10.53
C SER A 377 24.28 3.99 10.82
N SER A 378 25.44 4.56 11.09
CA SER A 378 26.65 3.85 11.54
C SER A 378 27.36 4.60 12.66
N ARG A 379 27.97 3.86 13.59
CA ARG A 379 28.80 4.42 14.68
C ARG A 379 30.27 4.07 14.53
N GLU A 380 30.63 3.37 13.45
CA GLU A 380 31.99 2.96 13.15
C GLU A 380 32.84 4.13 12.64
N LEU A 381 34.06 4.26 13.18
CA LEU A 381 34.97 5.35 12.84
C LEU A 381 35.29 5.35 11.35
N GLY A 382 35.06 6.49 10.69
CA GLY A 382 35.34 6.64 9.27
C GLY A 382 34.29 6.06 8.33
N VAL A 383 33.18 5.51 8.85
CA VAL A 383 32.06 5.01 8.04
C VAL A 383 30.99 6.09 7.92
N THR A 384 30.63 6.46 6.70
CA THR A 384 29.53 7.38 6.44
C THR A 384 28.19 6.71 6.71
N GLY A 385 27.19 7.49 7.13
CA GLY A 385 25.81 7.03 7.12
C GLY A 385 25.35 6.74 5.69
N ALA A 386 24.31 5.93 5.54
CA ALA A 386 23.80 5.59 4.22
C ALA A 386 22.82 6.64 3.69
N ASP A 387 22.68 6.70 2.38
CA ASP A 387 21.78 7.65 1.74
C ASP A 387 20.30 7.28 1.96
N GLY A 388 19.45 8.31 2.07
CA GLY A 388 18.01 8.16 2.04
C GLY A 388 17.49 7.84 0.63
N GLY A 389 16.37 7.11 0.58
CA GLY A 389 15.73 6.74 -0.68
C GLY A 389 15.06 7.93 -1.37
N LEU A 390 14.96 7.88 -2.70
CA LEU A 390 14.24 8.91 -3.46
C LEU A 390 12.73 8.84 -3.20
N GLY A 391 12.07 9.99 -3.18
CA GLY A 391 10.60 10.07 -3.21
C GLY A 391 10.04 9.71 -4.59
N GLY A 392 8.87 9.07 -4.64
CA GLY A 392 8.21 8.73 -5.89
C GLY A 392 7.60 9.94 -6.59
N SER A 393 7.40 9.83 -7.91
CA SER A 393 6.68 10.83 -8.70
C SER A 393 5.16 10.63 -8.63
N GLY A 394 4.40 11.73 -8.56
CA GLY A 394 2.94 11.68 -8.64
C GLY A 394 2.46 11.29 -10.04
N GLY A 395 1.29 10.65 -10.12
CA GLY A 395 0.68 10.25 -11.37
C GLY A 395 0.01 11.42 -12.11
N SER A 396 -0.19 11.27 -13.40
CA SER A 396 -0.87 12.27 -14.23
C SER A 396 -2.37 12.31 -13.96
N GLY A 397 -2.96 13.51 -13.96
CA GLY A 397 -4.39 13.70 -13.94
C GLY A 397 -5.06 13.32 -15.26
N GLY A 398 -6.39 13.19 -15.20
CA GLY A 398 -7.22 12.80 -16.33
C GLY A 398 -7.08 13.76 -17.51
N TRP A 399 -7.22 13.24 -18.73
CA TRP A 399 -7.08 14.02 -19.96
C TRP A 399 -8.02 15.22 -20.01
N LEU A 400 -9.30 15.03 -19.65
CA LEU A 400 -10.33 16.06 -19.70
C LEU A 400 -10.39 16.84 -18.37
N TYR A 401 -10.50 16.11 -17.26
CA TYR A 401 -10.64 16.71 -15.94
C TYR A 401 -9.90 15.88 -14.90
N GLY A 402 -9.01 16.52 -14.16
CA GLY A 402 -8.27 15.87 -13.08
C GLY A 402 -6.97 16.59 -12.76
N SER A 403 -6.66 16.70 -11.47
CA SER A 403 -5.36 17.18 -11.03
C SER A 403 -4.31 16.07 -11.13
N GLY A 404 -3.06 16.46 -11.38
CA GLY A 404 -1.94 15.56 -11.18
C GLY A 404 -1.75 15.21 -9.70
N GLY A 405 -1.21 14.03 -9.43
CA GLY A 405 -0.91 13.55 -8.10
C GLY A 405 0.34 14.22 -7.53
N SER A 406 0.43 14.33 -6.21
CA SER A 406 1.63 14.88 -5.56
C SER A 406 2.82 13.91 -5.67
N GLY A 407 4.01 14.46 -5.94
CA GLY A 407 5.26 13.79 -5.66
C GLY A 407 5.48 13.66 -4.15
N ALA A 408 6.32 12.72 -3.76
CA ALA A 408 6.54 12.41 -2.35
C ALA A 408 7.93 12.82 -1.87
N ALA A 409 8.07 12.93 -0.55
CA ALA A 409 9.34 13.30 0.05
C ALA A 409 10.42 12.23 -0.16
N GLY A 410 11.67 12.66 -0.31
CA GLY A 410 12.82 11.77 -0.18
C GLY A 410 13.05 11.37 1.28
N GLY A 411 13.68 10.23 1.49
CA GLY A 411 14.04 9.71 2.81
C GLY A 411 15.25 10.45 3.38
N ALA A 412 15.35 10.50 4.71
CA ALA A 412 16.52 11.08 5.36
C ALA A 412 17.75 10.18 5.20
N GLY A 413 18.94 10.78 5.12
CA GLY A 413 20.21 10.06 5.23
C GLY A 413 20.47 9.59 6.67
N GLY A 414 21.22 8.51 6.82
CA GLY A 414 21.61 7.97 8.12
C GLY A 414 22.76 8.72 8.75
N ALA A 415 22.88 8.65 10.08
CA ALA A 415 24.02 9.23 10.80
C ALA A 415 25.30 8.41 10.54
N GLY A 416 26.49 9.03 10.63
CA GLY A 416 27.75 8.30 10.47
C GLY A 416 28.94 8.99 11.12
N ALA A 417 29.84 8.20 11.72
CA ALA A 417 31.08 8.69 12.33
C ALA A 417 32.19 9.01 11.31
N GLY A 418 31.99 8.68 10.03
CA GLY A 418 32.75 9.18 8.87
C GLY A 418 32.06 10.34 8.13
N GLY A 419 30.88 10.76 8.59
CA GLY A 419 30.03 11.77 7.97
C GLY A 419 28.59 11.25 7.81
N GLY A 420 27.62 12.16 7.79
CA GLY A 420 26.23 11.78 7.55
C GLY A 420 25.98 11.32 6.10
N GLY A 421 25.04 10.40 5.91
CA GLY A 421 24.56 10.01 4.58
C GLY A 421 23.72 11.11 3.93
N ALA A 422 23.64 11.15 2.60
CA ALA A 422 22.85 12.15 1.92
C ALA A 422 21.35 11.89 2.09
N GLY A 423 20.55 12.96 2.11
CA GLY A 423 19.11 12.86 2.01
C GLY A 423 18.68 12.52 0.58
N GLY A 424 17.62 11.72 0.43
CA GLY A 424 17.04 11.38 -0.86
C GLY A 424 16.36 12.59 -1.51
N GLY A 425 16.39 12.68 -2.83
CA GLY A 425 15.62 13.70 -3.56
C GLY A 425 14.11 13.48 -3.44
N GLY A 426 13.35 14.58 -3.39
CA GLY A 426 11.89 14.55 -3.49
C GLY A 426 11.42 14.23 -4.91
N GLY A 427 10.29 13.54 -5.03
CA GLY A 427 9.74 13.16 -6.32
C GLY A 427 8.93 14.29 -6.97
N GLY A 428 8.85 14.27 -8.31
CA GLY A 428 8.09 15.26 -9.07
C GLY A 428 6.57 15.12 -8.88
N GLY A 429 5.85 16.23 -8.92
CA GLY A 429 4.39 16.22 -9.03
C GLY A 429 3.93 15.81 -10.43
N GLY A 430 2.78 15.16 -10.52
CA GLY A 430 2.18 14.76 -11.78
C GLY A 430 1.52 15.92 -12.51
N ASP A 431 1.42 15.80 -13.83
CA ASP A 431 0.81 16.84 -14.67
C ASP A 431 -0.73 16.74 -14.67
N ALA A 432 -1.41 17.89 -14.77
CA ALA A 432 -2.77 17.96 -15.27
C ALA A 432 -2.77 18.22 -16.79
N ARG A 433 -3.87 17.93 -17.48
CA ARG A 433 -3.92 17.98 -18.96
C ARG A 433 -4.78 19.11 -19.50
N LEU A 434 -6.11 18.98 -19.52
CA LEU A 434 -7.00 20.06 -19.99
C LEU A 434 -7.50 20.94 -18.83
N ILE A 435 -8.18 20.33 -17.86
CA ILE A 435 -8.71 21.00 -16.67
C ILE A 435 -8.19 20.29 -15.41
N GLY A 436 -7.52 21.03 -14.52
CA GLY A 436 -7.00 20.51 -13.26
C GLY A 436 -5.68 21.14 -12.88
N ASN A 437 -5.30 21.04 -11.61
CA ASN A 437 -4.03 21.57 -11.13
C ASN A 437 -2.91 20.52 -11.28
N GLY A 438 -1.69 20.96 -11.56
CA GLY A 438 -0.52 20.12 -11.44
C GLY A 438 -0.29 19.71 -9.98
N GLY A 439 0.23 18.51 -9.78
CA GLY A 439 0.59 18.01 -8.45
C GLY A 439 1.80 18.75 -7.88
N SER A 440 1.85 18.92 -6.57
CA SER A 440 3.05 19.46 -5.90
C SER A 440 4.21 18.47 -5.99
N GLY A 441 5.43 18.98 -6.14
CA GLY A 441 6.64 18.19 -5.94
C GLY A 441 6.87 17.88 -4.46
N GLY A 442 7.52 16.76 -4.18
CA GLY A 442 7.88 16.35 -2.82
C GLY A 442 9.15 17.05 -2.32
N SER A 443 9.29 17.21 -1.01
CA SER A 443 10.51 17.77 -0.42
C SER A 443 11.70 16.80 -0.53
N GLY A 444 12.91 17.33 -0.57
CA GLY A 444 14.10 16.53 -0.32
C GLY A 444 14.12 16.00 1.12
N GLY A 445 14.77 14.86 1.32
CA GLY A 445 15.05 14.33 2.64
C GLY A 445 16.23 15.06 3.29
N ALA A 446 16.24 15.15 4.61
CA ALA A 446 17.37 15.72 5.33
C ALA A 446 18.63 14.85 5.17
N GLY A 447 19.80 15.47 5.18
CA GLY A 447 21.06 14.74 5.34
C GLY A 447 21.16 14.15 6.74
N GLY A 448 21.92 13.06 6.86
CA GLY A 448 22.21 12.44 8.15
C GLY A 448 23.21 13.26 8.95
N THR A 449 23.28 13.03 10.26
CA THR A 449 24.21 13.74 11.13
C THR A 449 25.62 13.14 11.05
N GLY A 450 26.63 13.98 10.92
CA GLY A 450 28.03 13.59 11.10
C GLY A 450 28.36 13.47 12.58
N GLU A 451 28.84 12.31 13.02
CA GLU A 451 29.29 12.12 14.40
C GLU A 451 30.79 12.46 14.53
N LEU A 452 31.27 12.68 15.76
CA LEU A 452 32.70 12.88 16.09
C LEU A 452 33.37 14.05 15.35
N GLY A 453 32.61 15.09 15.01
CA GLY A 453 33.11 16.27 14.32
C GLY A 453 33.29 16.08 12.81
N THR A 454 32.76 14.98 12.26
CA THR A 454 32.64 14.81 10.81
C THR A 454 31.47 15.63 10.25
N PRO A 455 31.48 15.99 8.95
CA PRO A 455 30.39 16.76 8.35
C PRO A 455 29.05 16.02 8.34
N ASP A 456 27.96 16.77 8.48
CA ASP A 456 26.62 16.28 8.17
C ASP A 456 26.51 15.94 6.67
N GLY A 457 25.62 15.00 6.36
CA GLY A 457 25.25 14.67 5.01
C GLY A 457 24.52 15.82 4.32
N THR A 458 24.61 15.88 3.01
CA THR A 458 23.88 16.89 2.24
C THR A 458 22.38 16.55 2.21
N GLY A 459 21.53 17.55 2.39
CA GLY A 459 20.10 17.42 2.13
C GLY A 459 19.79 17.07 0.67
N GLY A 460 18.67 16.39 0.44
CA GLY A 460 18.17 16.06 -0.88
C GLY A 460 17.57 17.28 -1.58
N ALA A 461 17.59 17.27 -2.91
CA ALA A 461 16.87 18.28 -3.70
C ALA A 461 15.36 18.07 -3.59
N GLY A 462 14.59 19.16 -3.61
CA GLY A 462 13.13 19.10 -3.76
C GLY A 462 12.71 18.70 -5.19
N GLY A 463 11.56 18.05 -5.31
CA GLY A 463 10.96 17.66 -6.58
C GLY A 463 10.28 18.85 -7.28
N ALA A 464 10.29 18.84 -8.61
CA ALA A 464 9.52 19.81 -9.39
C ALA A 464 8.01 19.60 -9.21
N GLY A 465 7.23 20.69 -9.24
CA GLY A 465 5.78 20.58 -9.36
C GLY A 465 5.36 20.22 -10.79
N GLY A 466 4.20 19.60 -10.93
CA GLY A 466 3.61 19.27 -12.21
C GLY A 466 2.97 20.48 -12.89
N THR A 467 2.76 20.39 -14.19
CA THR A 467 2.11 21.42 -15.00
C THR A 467 0.60 21.45 -14.74
N GLY A 468 0.02 22.66 -14.79
CA GLY A 468 -1.43 22.86 -14.70
C GLY A 468 -2.12 22.59 -16.04
N GLY A 469 -3.44 22.38 -15.99
CA GLY A 469 -4.26 22.16 -17.17
C GLY A 469 -4.18 23.32 -18.17
N SER A 470 -4.01 22.97 -19.44
CA SER A 470 -3.83 23.93 -20.55
C SER A 470 -5.02 24.90 -20.75
N LEU A 471 -6.23 24.52 -20.34
CA LEU A 471 -7.42 25.39 -20.36
C LEU A 471 -7.65 26.06 -19.00
N LEU A 472 -7.59 25.26 -17.92
CA LEU A 472 -7.77 25.77 -16.57
C LEU A 472 -6.99 24.91 -15.57
N GLY A 473 -6.07 25.54 -14.85
CA GLY A 473 -5.27 24.86 -13.82
C GLY A 473 -4.04 25.64 -13.40
N ALA A 474 -3.70 25.57 -12.13
CA ALA A 474 -2.42 26.08 -11.63
C ALA A 474 -1.33 24.99 -11.72
N PRO A 475 -0.07 25.35 -12.00
CA PRO A 475 1.04 24.43 -11.80
C PRO A 475 1.21 24.09 -10.31
N GLY A 476 1.76 22.92 -10.01
CA GLY A 476 2.11 22.52 -8.67
C GLY A 476 3.33 23.27 -8.13
N GLY A 477 3.39 23.44 -6.81
CA GLY A 477 4.57 23.99 -6.14
C GLY A 477 5.76 23.04 -6.21
N THR A 478 6.97 23.60 -6.29
CA THR A 478 8.22 22.83 -6.13
C THR A 478 8.42 22.45 -4.66
N GLY A 479 8.90 21.23 -4.42
CA GLY A 479 9.30 20.81 -3.09
C GLY A 479 10.49 21.59 -2.56
N LEU A 480 10.56 21.72 -1.24
CA LEU A 480 11.72 22.32 -0.57
C LEU A 480 12.91 21.36 -0.59
N PRO A 481 14.15 21.86 -0.63
CA PRO A 481 15.32 21.04 -0.31
C PRO A 481 15.29 20.60 1.16
N GLY A 482 15.97 19.49 1.45
CA GLY A 482 16.03 18.87 2.78
C GLY A 482 17.13 19.39 3.70
#